data_AF-A0AAD1UDX9-F1
#
_entry.id   AF-A0AAD1UDX9-F1
#
_cell.length_a   1.000
_cell.length_b   1.000
_cell.length_c   1.000
_cell.angle_alpha   90.00
_cell.angle_beta   90.00
_cell.angle_gamma   90.00
#
_symmetry.space_group_name_H-M   'P 1'
#
loop_
_entity.id
_entity.type
_entity.pdbx_description
1 polymer ?
#
loop_
_entity_poly.entity_id
_entity_poly.type
_entity_poly.pdbx_seq_one_letter_code
_entity_poly.pdbx_strand_id
1 'polypeptide(L)'
;MSQKMIEIRLQIDQIDDRIETLGGFHCGWKPSDHEDFLRIKTKHKHKTDKLSFLNEILGLIPDSDIGKIKEHIKTHKEYLELTKEKKELLQKYKKEKIVNRNTKLHGIESSAPKFQENDRSLLNRSQSSGRSVNQFSQEYRDKQKQKILEWKQKKAEEEKSKKTQSDLKKKETLEKKKEREREELEWKQHKVKQYQLQKELKEQQKKEISKLERIKKRHKYEQDYETRQRIYRREEEHFRKRAELVISKKGIPNSYTEEEQALRMKRAKLLQKDDKYANVESRLNKVTKAAQGKNREKFKEGVDDRKDAMTFGGQLRGPTVRAQPAWRKGL
;
A
#
# COMPACT_ATOMS: atom_id res chain seq x y z
N MET A 1 6.07 43.43 -7.79
CA MET A 1 6.10 42.28 -6.84
C MET A 1 7.08 42.63 -5.73
N SER A 2 6.93 42.07 -4.52
CA SER A 2 7.93 42.29 -3.45
C SER A 2 9.27 41.68 -3.86
N GLN A 3 10.41 42.32 -3.55
CA GLN A 3 11.76 41.80 -3.87
C GLN A 3 11.94 40.36 -3.34
N LYS A 4 11.41 40.07 -2.14
CA LYS A 4 11.40 38.73 -1.53
C LYS A 4 10.67 37.68 -2.38
N MET A 5 9.61 38.07 -3.09
CA MET A 5 8.87 37.15 -3.96
C MET A 5 9.66 36.79 -5.23
N ILE A 6 10.49 37.71 -5.72
CA ILE A 6 11.34 37.49 -6.90
C ILE A 6 12.49 36.55 -6.51
N GLU A 7 13.11 36.77 -5.35
CA GLU A 7 14.16 35.91 -4.81
C GLU A 7 13.69 34.47 -4.58
N ILE A 8 12.52 34.27 -3.96
CA ILE A 8 11.94 32.94 -3.77
C ILE A 8 11.65 32.26 -5.12
N ARG A 9 11.24 33.02 -6.14
CA ARG A 9 10.99 32.47 -7.47
C ARG A 9 12.29 31.99 -8.13
N LEU A 10 13.35 32.80 -8.07
CA LEU A 10 14.67 32.41 -8.58
C LEU A 10 15.20 31.15 -7.90
N GLN A 11 15.01 31.01 -6.58
CA GLN A 11 15.39 29.80 -5.85
C GLN A 11 14.58 28.57 -6.29
N ILE A 12 13.28 28.74 -6.58
CA ILE A 12 12.46 27.64 -7.13
C ILE A 12 12.96 27.23 -8.51
N ASP A 13 13.28 28.20 -9.37
CA ASP A 13 13.78 27.93 -10.73
C ASP A 13 15.14 27.20 -10.67
N GLN A 14 16.05 27.60 -9.77
CA GLN A 14 17.32 26.89 -9.53
C GLN A 14 17.15 25.46 -9.05
N ILE A 15 16.16 25.19 -8.20
CA ILE A 15 15.83 23.83 -7.77
C ILE A 15 15.28 23.00 -8.93
N ASP A 16 14.48 23.62 -9.81
CA ASP A 16 13.94 22.95 -10.99
C ASP A 16 15.03 22.57 -11.99
N ASP A 17 15.97 23.46 -12.26
CA ASP A 17 17.16 23.16 -13.07
C ASP A 17 17.98 22.01 -12.45
N ARG A 18 18.10 21.99 -11.12
CA ARG A 18 18.81 20.92 -10.40
C ARG A 18 18.06 19.59 -10.46
N ILE A 19 16.73 19.60 -10.44
CA ILE A 19 15.91 18.39 -10.61
C ILE A 19 16.04 17.87 -12.05
N GLU A 20 16.06 18.76 -13.05
CA GLU A 20 16.25 18.36 -14.45
C GLU A 20 17.63 17.74 -14.70
N THR A 21 18.70 18.33 -14.14
CA THR A 21 20.06 17.76 -14.24
C THR A 21 20.21 16.40 -13.55
N LEU A 22 19.43 16.12 -12.50
CA LEU A 22 19.36 14.80 -11.85
C LEU A 22 18.59 13.74 -12.66
N GLY A 23 18.05 14.09 -13.84
CA GLY A 23 17.26 13.20 -14.67
C GLY A 23 15.76 13.21 -14.32
N GLY A 24 15.29 14.31 -13.74
CA GLY A 24 13.87 14.59 -13.50
C GLY A 24 13.22 13.64 -12.50
N PHE A 25 11.92 13.40 -12.70
CA PHE A 25 11.11 12.58 -11.79
C PHE A 25 11.63 11.15 -11.63
N HIS A 26 12.18 10.56 -12.69
CA HIS A 26 12.69 9.18 -12.68
C HIS A 26 14.19 9.08 -12.35
N CYS A 27 14.85 10.20 -11.99
CA CYS A 27 16.28 10.24 -11.64
C CYS A 27 17.17 9.57 -12.70
N GLY A 28 16.84 9.75 -13.99
CA GLY A 28 17.59 9.20 -15.12
C GLY A 28 17.37 7.71 -15.43
N TRP A 29 16.51 7.01 -14.67
CA TRP A 29 16.13 5.62 -14.95
C TRP A 29 14.92 5.54 -15.89
N LYS A 30 14.74 4.39 -16.56
CA LYS A 30 13.52 4.13 -17.31
C LYS A 30 12.32 4.13 -16.35
N PRO A 31 11.13 4.60 -16.79
CA PRO A 31 9.95 4.65 -15.93
C PRO A 31 9.61 3.31 -15.26
N SER A 32 9.68 2.20 -16.01
CA SER A 32 9.42 0.84 -15.50
C SER A 32 10.41 0.44 -14.39
N ASP A 33 11.70 0.66 -14.64
CA ASP A 33 12.78 0.31 -13.70
C ASP A 33 12.68 1.14 -12.40
N HIS A 34 12.30 2.41 -12.55
CA HIS A 34 12.09 3.31 -11.42
C HIS A 34 10.87 2.91 -10.57
N GLU A 35 9.76 2.51 -11.21
CA GLU A 35 8.59 1.99 -10.51
C GLU A 35 8.91 0.71 -9.72
N ASP A 36 9.67 -0.20 -10.32
CA ASP A 36 10.15 -1.41 -9.66
C ASP A 36 11.06 -1.11 -8.47
N PHE A 37 11.95 -0.14 -8.61
CA PHE A 37 12.77 0.37 -7.51
C PHE A 37 11.90 0.88 -6.34
N LEU A 38 10.89 1.71 -6.63
CA LEU A 38 9.98 2.25 -5.61
C LEU A 38 9.17 1.14 -4.93
N ARG A 39 8.73 0.14 -5.68
CA ARG A 39 8.02 -1.04 -5.17
C ARG A 39 8.89 -1.88 -4.24
N ILE A 40 10.13 -2.16 -4.60
CA ILE A 40 11.05 -2.89 -3.71
C ILE A 40 11.39 -2.03 -2.49
N LYS A 41 11.60 -0.73 -2.67
CA LYS A 41 11.90 0.19 -1.56
C LYS A 41 10.79 0.20 -0.51
N THR A 42 9.53 0.20 -0.93
CA THR A 42 8.39 0.10 -0.01
C THR A 42 8.30 -1.29 0.64
N LYS A 43 8.52 -2.36 -0.11
CA LYS A 43 8.59 -3.75 0.42
C LYS A 43 9.63 -3.90 1.53
N HIS A 44 10.80 -3.28 1.41
CA HIS A 44 11.88 -3.32 2.41
C HIS A 44 11.79 -2.22 3.48
N LYS A 45 10.62 -1.55 3.63
CA LYS A 45 10.40 -0.47 4.61
C LYS A 45 11.46 0.65 4.51
N HIS A 46 11.82 1.02 3.30
CA HIS A 46 12.84 2.03 2.98
C HIS A 46 14.27 1.70 3.45
N LYS A 47 14.56 0.45 3.84
CA LYS A 47 15.91 0.00 4.22
C LYS A 47 16.72 -0.38 2.98
N THR A 48 17.30 0.61 2.32
CA THR A 48 18.03 0.46 1.04
C THR A 48 19.46 -0.07 1.17
N ASP A 49 20.00 -0.11 2.39
CA ASP A 49 21.41 -0.49 2.61
C ASP A 49 21.60 -2.01 2.80
N LYS A 50 20.50 -2.77 2.85
CA LYS A 50 20.55 -4.22 3.07
C LYS A 50 20.92 -4.95 1.79
N LEU A 51 21.75 -6.00 1.90
CA LEU A 51 22.03 -6.92 0.79
C LEU A 51 20.76 -7.56 0.22
N SER A 52 19.75 -7.82 1.05
CA SER A 52 18.46 -8.37 0.59
C SER A 52 17.74 -7.43 -0.40
N PHE A 53 17.88 -6.12 -0.22
CA PHE A 53 17.29 -5.12 -1.09
C PHE A 53 18.06 -5.05 -2.42
N LEU A 54 19.39 -5.02 -2.36
CA LEU A 54 20.25 -4.97 -3.55
C LEU A 54 20.07 -6.21 -4.43
N ASN A 55 20.04 -7.41 -3.84
CA ASN A 55 19.85 -8.65 -4.58
C ASN A 55 18.48 -8.74 -5.25
N GLU A 56 17.44 -8.21 -4.62
CA GLU A 56 16.10 -8.22 -5.19
C GLU A 56 15.94 -7.25 -6.36
N ILE A 57 16.58 -6.08 -6.30
CA ILE A 57 16.62 -5.14 -7.43
C ILE A 57 17.44 -5.70 -8.59
N LEU A 58 18.60 -6.28 -8.29
CA LEU A 58 19.46 -6.89 -9.30
C LEU A 58 18.73 -7.99 -10.09
N GLY A 59 17.82 -8.73 -9.43
CA GLY A 59 16.98 -9.72 -10.08
C GLY A 59 15.85 -9.16 -10.95
N LEU A 60 15.42 -7.90 -10.73
CA LEU A 60 14.39 -7.25 -11.56
C LEU A 60 14.99 -6.40 -12.69
N ILE A 61 16.16 -5.80 -12.46
CA ILE A 61 16.83 -4.93 -13.42
C ILE A 61 18.16 -5.57 -13.80
N PRO A 62 18.16 -6.55 -14.72
CA PRO A 62 19.34 -7.35 -15.06
C PRO A 62 20.47 -6.52 -15.71
N ASP A 63 20.15 -5.36 -16.28
CA ASP A 63 21.12 -4.48 -16.94
C ASP A 63 21.85 -3.52 -15.98
N SER A 64 21.48 -3.53 -14.69
CA SER A 64 22.04 -2.60 -13.70
C SER A 64 23.08 -3.26 -12.81
N ASP A 65 24.22 -2.60 -12.65
CA ASP A 65 25.26 -2.99 -11.68
C ASP A 65 24.93 -2.44 -10.27
N ILE A 66 25.47 -3.07 -9.23
CA ILE A 66 25.31 -2.66 -7.83
C ILE A 66 25.78 -1.21 -7.62
N GLY A 67 26.83 -0.78 -8.34
CA GLY A 67 27.29 0.60 -8.35
C GLY A 67 26.22 1.58 -8.81
N LYS A 68 25.57 1.29 -9.94
CA LYS A 68 24.49 2.11 -10.51
C LYS A 68 23.26 2.17 -9.60
N ILE A 69 22.92 1.06 -8.94
CA ILE A 69 21.81 1.02 -7.98
C ILE A 69 22.11 1.94 -6.78
N LYS A 70 23.34 1.92 -6.25
CA LYS A 70 23.75 2.81 -5.16
C LYS A 70 23.74 4.28 -5.56
N GLU A 71 24.22 4.57 -6.76
CA GLU A 71 24.15 5.92 -7.33
C GLU A 71 22.69 6.39 -7.45
N HIS A 72 21.80 5.55 -7.97
CA HIS A 72 20.37 5.86 -8.05
C HIS A 72 19.73 6.08 -6.67
N ILE A 73 20.10 5.29 -5.66
CA ILE A 73 19.63 5.53 -4.28
C ILE A 73 20.06 6.92 -3.79
N LYS A 74 21.28 7.35 -4.13
CA LYS A 74 21.81 8.67 -3.76
C LYS A 74 21.08 9.78 -4.51
N THR A 75 20.95 9.69 -5.84
CA THR A 75 20.25 10.70 -6.65
C THR A 75 18.77 10.79 -6.27
N HIS A 76 18.11 9.67 -5.99
CA HIS A 76 16.73 9.66 -5.51
C HIS A 76 16.59 10.30 -4.11
N LYS A 77 17.58 10.14 -3.22
CA LYS A 77 17.57 10.83 -1.91
C LYS A 77 17.71 12.35 -2.12
N GLU A 78 18.63 12.78 -2.97
CA GLU A 78 18.83 14.20 -3.31
C GLU A 78 17.57 14.80 -3.97
N TYR A 79 16.95 14.08 -4.91
CA TYR A 79 15.67 14.46 -5.50
C TYR A 79 14.54 14.64 -4.45
N LEU A 80 14.46 13.75 -3.46
CA LEU A 80 13.49 13.89 -2.37
C LEU A 80 13.76 15.12 -1.47
N GLU A 81 15.01 15.51 -1.29
CA GLU A 81 15.39 16.69 -0.52
C GLU A 81 15.03 17.97 -1.29
N LEU A 82 15.42 18.06 -2.56
CA LEU A 82 15.09 19.18 -3.45
C LEU A 82 13.57 19.38 -3.61
N THR A 83 12.81 18.29 -3.74
CA THR A 83 11.34 18.40 -3.83
C THR A 83 10.69 18.85 -2.53
N LYS A 84 11.29 18.56 -1.36
CA LYS A 84 10.83 19.12 -0.08
C LYS A 84 11.16 20.60 0.01
N GLU A 85 12.39 21.00 -0.33
CA GLU A 85 12.83 22.40 -0.32
C GLU A 85 11.96 23.26 -1.26
N LYS A 86 11.69 22.77 -2.48
CA LYS A 86 10.76 23.42 -3.42
C LYS A 86 9.37 23.62 -2.81
N LYS A 87 8.83 22.62 -2.10
CA LYS A 87 7.53 22.75 -1.42
C LYS A 87 7.56 23.80 -0.32
N GLU A 88 8.64 23.89 0.46
CA GLU A 88 8.81 24.90 1.49
C GLU A 88 8.91 26.31 0.89
N LEU A 89 9.67 26.49 -0.19
CA LEU A 89 9.75 27.75 -0.92
C LEU A 89 8.40 28.17 -1.51
N LEU A 90 7.65 27.23 -2.10
CA LEU A 90 6.29 27.49 -2.58
C LEU A 90 5.34 27.91 -1.45
N GLN A 91 5.46 27.33 -0.26
CA GLN A 91 4.70 27.76 0.90
C GLN A 91 5.11 29.17 1.37
N LYS A 92 6.41 29.46 1.42
CA LYS A 92 6.93 30.81 1.73
C LYS A 92 6.41 31.83 0.71
N TYR A 93 6.45 31.51 -0.58
CA TYR A 93 5.91 32.35 -1.65
C TYR A 93 4.41 32.62 -1.48
N LYS A 94 3.61 31.59 -1.15
CA LYS A 94 2.17 31.75 -0.89
C LYS A 94 1.90 32.67 0.30
N LYS A 95 2.65 32.52 1.40
CA LYS A 95 2.55 33.39 2.58
C LYS A 95 2.90 34.84 2.22
N GLU A 96 4.00 35.04 1.52
CA GLU A 96 4.45 36.37 1.09
C GLU A 96 3.47 37.03 0.11
N LYS A 97 2.83 36.26 -0.76
CA LYS A 97 1.77 36.73 -1.66
C LYS A 97 0.54 37.23 -0.90
N ILE A 98 0.16 36.57 0.21
CA ILE A 98 -0.96 37.00 1.07
C ILE A 98 -0.59 38.28 1.81
N VAL A 99 0.61 38.35 2.40
CA VAL A 99 1.10 39.55 3.09
C VAL A 99 1.16 40.76 2.14
N ASN A 100 1.67 40.57 0.92
CA ASN A 100 1.71 41.62 -0.10
C ASN A 100 0.31 42.05 -0.57
N ARG A 101 -0.67 41.15 -0.56
CA ARG A 101 -2.08 41.50 -0.84
C ARG A 101 -2.69 42.32 0.30
N ASN A 102 -2.47 41.92 1.55
CA ASN A 102 -3.02 42.60 2.72
C ASN A 102 -2.40 43.99 2.92
N THR A 103 -1.09 44.14 2.71
CA THR A 103 -0.40 45.45 2.75
C THR A 103 -0.90 46.40 1.66
N LYS A 104 -1.15 45.91 0.44
CA LYS A 104 -1.80 46.72 -0.62
C LYS A 104 -3.22 47.13 -0.27
N LEU A 105 -3.99 46.25 0.38
CA LEU A 105 -5.36 46.58 0.81
C LEU A 105 -5.37 47.64 1.92
N HIS A 106 -4.50 47.52 2.93
CA HIS A 106 -4.38 48.55 3.98
C HIS A 106 -3.78 49.88 3.47
N GLY A 107 -2.93 49.84 2.45
CA GLY A 107 -2.46 51.06 1.76
C GLY A 107 -3.59 51.82 1.05
N ILE A 108 -4.63 51.12 0.58
CA ILE A 108 -5.79 51.72 -0.08
C ILE A 108 -6.77 52.30 0.95
N GLU A 109 -7.00 51.61 2.08
CA GLU A 109 -7.81 52.13 3.20
C GLU A 109 -7.20 53.39 3.83
N SER A 110 -5.86 53.50 3.85
CA SER A 110 -5.14 54.68 4.35
C SER A 110 -5.15 55.87 3.38
N SER A 111 -5.59 55.66 2.14
CA SER A 111 -5.73 56.67 1.07
C SER A 111 -7.17 57.12 0.83
N ALA A 112 -8.13 56.59 1.61
CA ALA A 112 -9.45 57.20 1.69
C ALA A 112 -9.29 58.56 2.43
N PRO A 113 -9.76 59.68 1.86
CA PRO A 113 -9.62 60.97 2.52
C PRO A 113 -10.35 60.88 3.86
N LYS A 114 -9.60 61.06 4.95
CA LYS A 114 -10.17 61.28 6.27
C LYS A 114 -11.13 62.45 6.14
N PHE A 115 -12.43 62.17 6.20
CA PHE A 115 -13.48 63.17 6.21
C PHE A 115 -13.27 63.98 7.50
N GLN A 116 -12.60 65.12 7.39
CA GLN A 116 -12.33 65.98 8.52
C GLN A 116 -13.66 66.54 9.05
N GLU A 117 -13.82 66.38 10.35
CA GLU A 117 -14.94 66.77 11.18
C GLU A 117 -15.02 68.29 11.39
N ASN A 118 -14.81 69.09 10.34
CA ASN A 118 -14.71 70.56 10.42
C ASN A 118 -15.95 71.33 9.90
N ASP A 119 -16.99 70.64 9.43
CA ASP A 119 -18.18 71.30 8.87
C ASP A 119 -19.27 71.65 9.90
N ARG A 120 -19.00 71.53 11.21
CA ARG A 120 -19.96 71.91 12.26
C ARG A 120 -19.84 73.36 12.76
N SER A 121 -18.86 74.14 12.31
CA SER A 121 -18.63 75.51 12.82
C SER A 121 -19.33 76.63 12.02
N LEU A 122 -19.98 76.32 10.89
CA LEU A 122 -20.61 77.33 10.03
C LEU A 122 -22.11 77.58 10.30
N LEU A 123 -22.72 76.87 11.26
CA LEU A 123 -24.17 76.93 11.52
C LEU A 123 -24.61 77.97 12.56
N ASN A 124 -23.71 78.75 13.17
CA ASN A 124 -24.04 79.69 14.25
C ASN A 124 -23.87 81.18 13.91
N ARG A 125 -23.82 81.57 12.63
CA ARG A 125 -23.62 82.99 12.24
C ARG A 125 -24.72 83.54 11.35
N SER A 126 -25.98 83.52 11.80
CA SER A 126 -27.01 84.44 11.31
C SER A 126 -28.30 84.35 12.14
N GLN A 127 -28.34 85.03 13.29
CA GLN A 127 -29.61 85.44 13.90
C GLN A 127 -29.50 86.89 14.36
N SER A 128 -29.49 87.80 13.39
CA SER A 128 -30.04 89.13 13.57
C SER A 128 -30.53 89.62 12.20
N SER A 129 -31.67 90.30 12.20
CA SER A 129 -32.36 90.92 11.05
C SER A 129 -33.43 90.09 10.31
N GLY A 130 -34.67 90.59 10.36
CA GLY A 130 -35.55 90.59 9.18
C GLY A 130 -36.75 89.65 9.16
N ARG A 131 -37.77 89.89 9.99
CA ARG A 131 -39.15 89.42 9.74
C ARG A 131 -39.72 90.16 8.51
N SER A 132 -39.47 89.68 7.28
CA SER A 132 -40.28 90.05 6.08
C SER A 132 -40.00 89.24 4.79
N VAL A 133 -39.16 88.20 4.79
CA VAL A 133 -38.77 87.45 3.57
C VAL A 133 -39.05 85.94 3.71
N ASN A 134 -40.21 85.58 4.28
CA ASN A 134 -40.44 84.21 4.77
C ASN A 134 -41.19 83.25 3.83
N GLN A 135 -41.97 83.71 2.83
CA GLN A 135 -42.74 82.78 1.98
C GLN A 135 -41.97 82.23 0.77
N PHE A 136 -41.21 83.07 0.05
CA PHE A 136 -40.44 82.63 -1.13
C PHE A 136 -39.26 81.70 -0.78
N SER A 137 -38.71 81.83 0.43
CA SER A 137 -37.66 80.96 0.97
C SER A 137 -38.20 79.61 1.46
N GLN A 138 -39.46 79.55 1.89
CA GLN A 138 -40.11 78.30 2.34
C GLN A 138 -40.39 77.35 1.17
N GLU A 139 -40.95 77.84 0.06
CA GLU A 139 -41.20 76.99 -1.11
C GLU A 139 -39.90 76.41 -1.70
N TYR A 140 -38.81 77.17 -1.71
CA TYR A 140 -37.50 76.68 -2.14
C TYR A 140 -36.96 75.60 -1.19
N ARG A 141 -37.12 75.79 0.13
CA ARG A 141 -36.74 74.79 1.14
C ARG A 141 -37.59 73.52 1.02
N ASP A 142 -38.87 73.64 0.72
CA ASP A 142 -39.76 72.48 0.62
C ASP A 142 -39.51 71.69 -0.67
N LYS A 143 -39.21 72.36 -1.79
CA LYS A 143 -38.71 71.71 -3.02
C LYS A 143 -37.36 71.00 -2.80
N GLN A 144 -36.45 71.60 -2.02
CA GLN A 144 -35.19 70.95 -1.62
C GLN A 144 -35.42 69.72 -0.74
N LYS A 145 -36.33 69.80 0.24
CA LYS A 145 -36.70 68.65 1.08
C LYS A 145 -37.32 67.51 0.26
N GLN A 146 -38.18 67.83 -0.70
CA GLN A 146 -38.76 66.83 -1.61
C GLN A 146 -37.67 66.12 -2.43
N LYS A 147 -36.74 66.87 -3.03
CA LYS A 147 -35.59 66.29 -3.76
C LYS A 147 -34.73 65.39 -2.87
N ILE A 148 -34.50 65.77 -1.61
CA ILE A 148 -33.75 64.97 -0.64
C ILE A 148 -34.51 63.69 -0.27
N LEU A 149 -35.84 63.77 -0.11
CA LEU A 149 -36.71 62.62 0.17
C LEU A 149 -36.73 61.64 -1.00
N GLU A 150 -36.91 62.12 -2.22
CA GLU A 150 -36.84 61.32 -3.45
C GLU A 150 -35.46 60.66 -3.62
N TRP A 151 -34.38 61.40 -3.35
CA TRP A 151 -33.02 60.83 -3.37
C TRP A 151 -32.83 59.75 -2.31
N LYS A 152 -33.34 59.94 -1.09
CA LYS A 152 -33.29 58.94 -0.01
C LYS A 152 -34.10 57.69 -0.37
N GLN A 153 -35.29 57.86 -0.97
CA GLN A 153 -36.14 56.75 -1.43
C GLN A 153 -35.44 55.97 -2.55
N LYS A 154 -34.92 56.65 -3.57
CA LYS A 154 -34.16 56.03 -4.66
C LYS A 154 -32.92 55.30 -4.14
N LYS A 155 -32.20 55.86 -3.17
CA LYS A 155 -31.07 55.19 -2.53
C LYS A 155 -31.48 53.95 -1.75
N ALA A 156 -32.59 54.01 -1.01
CA ALA A 156 -33.12 52.86 -0.29
C ALA A 156 -33.58 51.74 -1.24
N GLU A 157 -34.17 52.08 -2.39
CA GLU A 157 -34.54 51.12 -3.43
C GLU A 157 -33.33 50.51 -4.15
N GLU A 158 -32.31 51.31 -4.46
CA GLU A 158 -31.01 50.83 -4.97
C GLU A 158 -30.34 49.88 -3.98
N GLU A 159 -30.41 50.15 -2.68
CA GLU A 159 -29.83 49.27 -1.65
C GLU A 159 -30.63 47.97 -1.51
N LYS A 160 -31.97 48.04 -1.51
CA LYS A 160 -32.86 46.86 -1.48
C LYS A 160 -32.64 45.97 -2.70
N SER A 161 -32.57 46.54 -3.90
CA SER A 161 -32.29 45.79 -5.13
C SER A 161 -30.90 45.17 -5.16
N LYS A 162 -29.88 45.85 -4.62
CA LYS A 162 -28.54 45.26 -4.44
C LYS A 162 -28.54 44.12 -3.43
N LYS A 163 -29.27 44.25 -2.32
CA LYS A 163 -29.44 43.18 -1.32
C LYS A 163 -30.13 41.97 -1.92
N THR A 164 -31.25 42.15 -2.63
CA THR A 164 -31.96 41.04 -3.28
C THR A 164 -31.10 40.36 -4.34
N GLN A 165 -30.36 41.11 -5.17
CA GLN A 165 -29.41 40.53 -6.13
C GLN A 165 -28.28 39.75 -5.45
N SER A 166 -27.74 40.27 -4.34
CA SER A 166 -26.73 39.56 -3.54
C SER A 166 -27.30 38.26 -2.98
N ASP A 167 -28.51 38.28 -2.44
CA ASP A 167 -29.12 37.10 -1.83
C ASP A 167 -29.51 36.04 -2.86
N LEU A 168 -29.97 36.46 -4.06
CA LEU A 168 -30.18 35.56 -5.19
C LEU A 168 -28.87 34.89 -5.62
N LYS A 169 -27.78 35.64 -5.76
CA LYS A 169 -26.46 35.08 -6.08
C LYS A 169 -25.98 34.08 -5.01
N LYS A 170 -26.19 34.38 -3.72
CA LYS A 170 -25.85 33.46 -2.63
C LYS A 170 -26.67 32.16 -2.72
N LYS A 171 -27.98 32.25 -2.96
CA LYS A 171 -28.84 31.07 -3.13
C LYS A 171 -28.39 30.20 -4.33
N GLU A 172 -28.12 30.82 -5.47
CA GLU A 172 -27.63 30.13 -6.67
C GLU A 172 -26.29 29.41 -6.40
N THR A 173 -25.34 30.06 -5.72
CA THR A 173 -24.06 29.42 -5.37
C THR A 173 -24.22 28.26 -4.39
N LEU A 174 -25.20 28.33 -3.48
CA LEU A 174 -25.50 27.27 -2.54
C LEU A 174 -26.14 26.07 -3.23
N GLU A 175 -27.05 26.30 -4.17
CA GLU A 175 -27.66 25.25 -5.00
C GLU A 175 -26.61 24.53 -5.86
N LYS A 176 -25.76 25.29 -6.57
CA LYS A 176 -24.63 24.72 -7.34
C LYS A 176 -23.63 23.96 -6.48
N LYS A 177 -23.51 24.30 -5.19
CA LYS A 177 -22.66 23.55 -4.25
C LYS A 177 -23.33 22.24 -3.84
N LYS A 178 -24.63 22.27 -3.51
CA LYS A 178 -25.41 21.07 -3.16
C LYS A 178 -25.50 20.08 -4.33
N GLU A 179 -25.64 20.58 -5.55
CA GLU A 179 -25.67 19.73 -6.75
C GLU A 179 -24.34 19.00 -6.96
N ARG A 180 -23.20 19.73 -6.90
CA ARG A 180 -21.87 19.11 -6.95
C ARG A 180 -21.65 18.07 -5.84
N GLU A 181 -22.12 18.35 -4.63
CA GLU A 181 -22.04 17.38 -3.52
C GLU A 181 -22.87 16.11 -3.80
N ARG A 182 -24.04 16.23 -4.47
CA ARG A 182 -24.85 15.07 -4.90
C ARG A 182 -24.14 14.27 -5.98
N GLU A 183 -23.64 14.92 -7.02
CA GLU A 183 -22.88 14.27 -8.10
C GLU A 183 -21.66 13.53 -7.55
N GLU A 184 -20.92 14.13 -6.61
CA GLU A 184 -19.79 13.47 -5.95
C GLU A 184 -20.22 12.23 -5.16
N LEU A 185 -21.36 12.29 -4.45
CA LEU A 185 -21.89 11.15 -3.72
C LEU A 185 -22.32 10.03 -4.67
N GLU A 186 -23.01 10.35 -5.76
CA GLU A 186 -23.42 9.39 -6.78
C GLU A 186 -22.21 8.75 -7.45
N TRP A 187 -21.18 9.53 -7.79
CA TRP A 187 -19.93 9.02 -8.33
C TRP A 187 -19.23 8.08 -7.34
N LYS A 188 -19.16 8.43 -6.05
CA LYS A 188 -18.60 7.57 -4.99
C LYS A 188 -19.39 6.27 -4.88
N GLN A 189 -20.72 6.33 -4.89
CA GLN A 189 -21.58 5.14 -4.84
C GLN A 189 -21.38 4.24 -6.06
N HIS A 190 -21.33 4.82 -7.27
CA HIS A 190 -21.07 4.08 -8.49
C HIS A 190 -19.70 3.39 -8.43
N LYS A 191 -18.66 4.09 -7.97
CA LYS A 191 -17.31 3.52 -7.80
C LYS A 191 -17.28 2.35 -6.81
N VAL A 192 -18.03 2.46 -5.71
CA VAL A 192 -18.16 1.35 -4.73
C VAL A 192 -18.87 0.15 -5.35
N LYS A 193 -19.97 0.36 -6.09
CA LYS A 193 -20.68 -0.72 -6.81
C LYS A 193 -19.79 -1.43 -7.82
N GLN A 194 -19.02 -0.68 -8.61
CA GLN A 194 -18.04 -1.23 -9.56
C GLN A 194 -16.99 -2.10 -8.85
N TYR A 195 -16.46 -1.61 -7.73
CA TYR A 195 -15.48 -2.37 -6.94
C TYR A 195 -16.08 -3.66 -6.36
N GLN A 196 -17.31 -3.61 -5.86
CA GLN A 196 -18.02 -4.80 -5.36
C GLN A 196 -18.20 -5.85 -6.46
N LEU A 197 -18.65 -5.43 -7.65
CA LEU A 197 -18.82 -6.32 -8.80
C LEU A 197 -17.50 -6.95 -9.25
N GLN A 198 -16.41 -6.17 -9.30
CA GLN A 198 -15.08 -6.70 -9.61
C GLN A 198 -14.58 -7.71 -8.55
N LYS A 199 -14.86 -7.44 -7.28
CA LYS A 199 -14.49 -8.34 -6.18
C LYS A 199 -15.24 -9.67 -6.29
N GLU A 200 -16.54 -9.62 -6.58
CA GLU A 200 -17.37 -10.81 -6.76
C GLU A 200 -16.91 -11.64 -7.97
N LEU A 201 -16.63 -10.99 -9.10
CA LEU A 201 -16.10 -11.64 -10.30
C LEU A 201 -14.77 -12.37 -9.99
N LYS A 202 -13.85 -11.72 -9.29
CA LYS A 202 -12.57 -12.32 -8.88
C LYS A 202 -12.78 -13.52 -7.95
N GLU A 203 -13.75 -13.44 -7.05
CA GLU A 203 -14.07 -14.55 -6.15
C GLU A 203 -14.66 -15.75 -6.92
N GLN A 204 -15.55 -15.50 -7.89
CA GLN A 204 -16.08 -16.53 -8.77
C GLN A 204 -14.97 -17.20 -9.59
N GLN A 205 -14.07 -16.41 -10.21
CA GLN A 205 -12.91 -16.92 -10.94
C GLN A 205 -12.01 -17.79 -10.04
N LYS A 206 -11.75 -17.36 -8.80
CA LYS A 206 -10.96 -18.14 -7.84
C LYS A 206 -11.64 -19.46 -7.48
N LYS A 207 -12.98 -19.47 -7.32
CA LYS A 207 -13.76 -20.69 -7.08
C LYS A 207 -13.66 -21.65 -8.26
N GLU A 208 -13.79 -21.16 -9.50
CA GLU A 208 -13.68 -21.98 -10.71
C GLU A 208 -12.26 -22.56 -10.88
N ILE A 209 -11.22 -21.75 -10.70
CA ILE A 209 -9.83 -22.23 -10.72
C ILE A 209 -9.62 -23.32 -9.65
N SER A 210 -10.13 -23.11 -8.44
CA SER A 210 -10.00 -24.11 -7.36
C SER A 210 -10.73 -25.42 -7.69
N LYS A 211 -11.91 -25.36 -8.32
CA LYS A 211 -12.64 -26.55 -8.80
C LYS A 211 -11.83 -27.28 -9.87
N LEU A 212 -11.28 -26.57 -10.85
CA LEU A 212 -10.44 -27.16 -11.90
C LEU A 212 -9.19 -27.81 -11.33
N GLU A 213 -8.53 -27.19 -10.35
CA GLU A 213 -7.39 -27.79 -9.66
C GLU A 213 -7.76 -29.07 -8.91
N ARG A 214 -8.92 -29.10 -8.24
CA ARG A 214 -9.42 -30.32 -7.57
C ARG A 214 -9.67 -31.44 -8.56
N ILE A 215 -10.25 -31.14 -9.73
CA ILE A 215 -10.48 -32.12 -10.80
C ILE A 215 -9.14 -32.63 -11.34
N LYS A 216 -8.19 -31.75 -11.65
CA LYS A 216 -6.84 -32.13 -12.09
C LYS A 216 -6.12 -33.03 -11.09
N LYS A 217 -6.23 -32.73 -9.79
CA LYS A 217 -5.64 -33.57 -8.72
C LYS A 217 -6.29 -34.95 -8.65
N ARG A 218 -7.62 -35.04 -8.78
CA ARG A 218 -8.34 -36.33 -8.83
C ARG A 218 -7.91 -37.17 -10.03
N HIS A 219 -7.89 -36.58 -11.22
CA HIS A 219 -7.45 -37.26 -12.43
C HIS A 219 -6.00 -37.75 -12.34
N LYS A 220 -5.09 -36.93 -11.78
CA LYS A 220 -3.71 -37.35 -11.52
C LYS A 220 -3.65 -38.53 -10.55
N TYR A 221 -4.44 -38.49 -9.46
CA TYR A 221 -4.49 -39.58 -8.50
C TYR A 221 -5.01 -40.89 -9.11
N GLU A 222 -6.04 -40.81 -9.96
CA GLU A 222 -6.59 -41.96 -10.69
C GLU A 222 -5.53 -42.55 -11.64
N GLN A 223 -4.83 -41.71 -12.41
CA GLN A 223 -3.71 -42.15 -13.26
C GLN A 223 -2.58 -42.79 -12.44
N ASP A 224 -2.20 -42.20 -11.31
CA ASP A 224 -1.19 -42.74 -10.40
C ASP A 224 -1.65 -44.06 -9.76
N TYR A 225 -2.96 -44.24 -9.54
CA TYR A 225 -3.52 -45.49 -9.02
C TYR A 225 -3.49 -46.58 -10.09
N GLU A 226 -3.93 -46.30 -11.32
CA GLU A 226 -3.89 -47.25 -12.42
C GLU A 226 -2.46 -47.70 -12.74
N THR A 227 -1.50 -46.78 -12.77
CA THR A 227 -0.09 -47.10 -12.99
C THR A 227 0.46 -47.99 -11.89
N ARG A 228 0.14 -47.72 -10.61
CA ARG A 228 0.48 -48.61 -9.48
C ARG A 228 -0.13 -50.00 -9.62
N GLN A 229 -1.40 -50.10 -10.01
CA GLN A 229 -2.05 -51.40 -10.24
C GLN A 229 -1.42 -52.19 -11.40
N ARG A 230 -0.98 -51.51 -12.47
CA ARG A 230 -0.24 -52.15 -13.57
C ARG A 230 1.13 -52.66 -13.13
N ILE A 231 1.86 -51.87 -12.33
CA ILE A 231 3.15 -52.26 -11.75
C ILE A 231 2.96 -53.46 -10.83
N TYR A 232 1.99 -53.40 -9.91
CA TYR A 232 1.69 -54.49 -8.98
C TYR A 232 1.39 -55.80 -9.69
N ARG A 233 0.52 -55.79 -10.71
CA ARG A 233 0.23 -57.00 -11.51
C ARG A 233 1.48 -57.56 -12.20
N ARG A 234 2.32 -56.69 -12.77
CA ARG A 234 3.57 -57.11 -13.42
C ARG A 234 4.56 -57.73 -12.41
N GLU A 235 4.67 -57.13 -11.22
CA GLU A 235 5.52 -57.64 -10.14
C GLU A 235 5.00 -58.98 -9.62
N GLU A 236 3.69 -59.13 -9.46
CA GLU A 236 3.06 -60.38 -9.04
C GLU A 236 3.28 -61.50 -10.06
N GLU A 237 3.14 -61.22 -11.35
CA GLU A 237 3.47 -62.17 -12.42
C GLU A 237 4.95 -62.56 -12.39
N HIS A 238 5.85 -61.58 -12.23
CA HIS A 238 7.28 -61.84 -12.17
C HIS A 238 7.65 -62.64 -10.92
N PHE A 239 7.02 -62.34 -9.79
CA PHE A 239 7.18 -63.07 -8.53
C PHE A 239 6.69 -64.51 -8.68
N ARG A 240 5.52 -64.72 -9.29
CA ARG A 240 4.96 -66.06 -9.55
C ARG A 240 5.88 -66.88 -10.44
N LYS A 241 6.34 -66.32 -11.58
CA LYS A 241 7.31 -66.98 -12.47
C LYS A 241 8.61 -67.34 -11.74
N ARG A 242 9.12 -66.43 -10.90
CA ARG A 242 10.33 -66.68 -10.10
C ARG A 242 10.10 -67.78 -9.05
N ALA A 243 8.94 -67.79 -8.41
CA ALA A 243 8.57 -68.84 -7.45
C ALA A 243 8.46 -70.21 -8.13
N GLU A 244 7.81 -70.30 -9.29
CA GLU A 244 7.72 -71.51 -10.12
C GLU A 244 9.11 -72.01 -10.54
N LEU A 245 10.02 -71.11 -10.94
CA LEU A 245 11.41 -71.43 -11.26
C LEU A 245 12.20 -71.95 -10.03
N VAL A 246 11.92 -71.43 -8.84
CA VAL A 246 12.57 -71.93 -7.60
C VAL A 246 12.05 -73.30 -7.22
N ILE A 247 10.74 -73.54 -7.33
CA ILE A 247 10.11 -74.84 -7.05
C ILE A 247 10.65 -75.91 -8.00
N SER A 248 10.68 -75.62 -9.31
CA SER A 248 11.23 -76.53 -10.32
C SER A 248 12.72 -76.81 -10.11
N LYS A 249 13.55 -75.79 -9.83
CA LYS A 249 14.99 -75.99 -9.57
C LYS A 249 15.29 -76.77 -8.29
N LYS A 250 14.46 -76.65 -7.26
CA LYS A 250 14.65 -77.36 -5.99
C LYS A 250 14.08 -78.79 -6.02
N GLY A 251 13.40 -79.20 -7.09
CA GLY A 251 12.78 -80.52 -7.20
C GLY A 251 11.71 -80.76 -6.13
N ILE A 252 11.14 -79.71 -5.55
CA ILE A 252 10.09 -79.84 -4.53
C ILE A 252 8.80 -80.23 -5.28
N PRO A 253 8.19 -81.40 -4.99
CA PRO A 253 6.93 -81.76 -5.62
C PRO A 253 5.89 -80.68 -5.33
N ASN A 254 5.19 -80.22 -6.38
CA ASN A 254 4.25 -79.10 -6.33
C ASN A 254 2.94 -79.43 -5.56
N SER A 255 2.88 -80.60 -4.94
CA SER A 255 1.78 -81.08 -4.11
C SER A 255 2.24 -81.16 -2.66
N TYR A 256 1.98 -80.12 -1.87
CA TYR A 256 1.79 -80.36 -0.44
C TYR A 256 0.56 -81.26 -0.32
N THR A 257 0.70 -82.46 0.25
CA THR A 257 -0.46 -83.28 0.61
C THR A 257 -1.36 -82.46 1.55
N GLU A 258 -2.68 -82.68 1.51
CA GLU A 258 -3.64 -81.94 2.34
C GLU A 258 -3.28 -81.97 3.83
N GLU A 259 -2.66 -83.08 4.29
CA GLU A 259 -2.11 -83.22 5.63
C GLU A 259 -0.99 -82.24 5.95
N GLU A 260 -0.07 -81.99 5.02
CA GLU A 260 1.07 -81.09 5.23
C GLU A 260 0.61 -79.62 5.28
N GLN A 261 -0.37 -79.27 4.45
CA GLN A 261 -1.03 -77.96 4.52
C GLN A 261 -1.81 -77.79 5.82
N ALA A 262 -2.53 -78.82 6.27
CA ALA A 262 -3.22 -78.84 7.55
C ALA A 262 -2.25 -78.74 8.73
N LEU A 263 -1.09 -79.40 8.66
CA LEU A 263 -0.03 -79.30 9.67
C LEU A 263 0.57 -77.90 9.70
N ARG A 264 0.82 -77.29 8.54
CA ARG A 264 1.34 -75.93 8.43
C ARG A 264 0.34 -74.89 8.95
N MET A 265 -0.96 -75.07 8.67
CA MET A 265 -2.03 -74.25 9.22
C MET A 265 -2.18 -74.44 10.73
N LYS A 266 -2.07 -75.67 11.24
CA LYS A 266 -2.00 -75.95 12.69
C LYS A 266 -0.78 -75.31 13.34
N ARG A 267 0.39 -75.35 12.70
CA ARG A 267 1.64 -74.73 13.18
C ARG A 267 1.57 -73.21 13.17
N ALA A 268 0.97 -72.61 12.14
CA ALA A 268 0.69 -71.18 12.09
C ALA A 268 -0.31 -70.75 13.17
N LYS A 269 -1.37 -71.54 13.41
CA LYS A 269 -2.32 -71.32 14.52
C LYS A 269 -1.67 -71.50 15.90
N LEU A 270 -0.70 -72.40 16.04
CA LEU A 270 0.09 -72.57 17.26
C LEU A 270 1.02 -71.38 17.51
N LEU A 271 1.66 -70.84 16.46
CA LEU A 271 2.47 -69.62 16.55
C LEU A 271 1.63 -68.36 16.85
N GLN A 272 0.34 -68.36 16.50
CA GLN A 272 -0.62 -67.33 16.90
C GLN A 272 -1.10 -67.50 18.36
N LYS A 273 -0.90 -68.66 18.99
CA LYS A 273 -1.43 -68.99 20.33
C LYS A 273 -0.52 -68.61 21.51
N ASP A 274 0.65 -68.03 21.25
CA ASP A 274 1.49 -67.48 22.33
C ASP A 274 0.99 -66.09 22.75
N ASP A 275 -0.26 -66.03 23.23
CA ASP A 275 -0.88 -64.85 23.85
C ASP A 275 -0.27 -64.52 25.24
N LYS A 276 0.77 -65.24 25.66
CA LYS A 276 1.49 -65.05 26.93
C LYS A 276 2.04 -63.64 27.13
N TYR A 277 2.19 -62.89 26.02
CA TYR A 277 2.62 -61.50 26.00
C TYR A 277 1.63 -60.58 25.25
N ALA A 278 0.39 -61.00 25.00
CA ALA A 278 -0.63 -60.17 24.33
C ALA A 278 -0.97 -58.89 25.13
N ASN A 279 -0.80 -58.95 26.45
CA ASN A 279 -0.86 -57.84 27.40
C ASN A 279 0.38 -56.91 27.33
N VAL A 280 1.45 -57.29 26.63
CA VAL A 280 2.64 -56.47 26.42
C VAL A 280 2.62 -55.91 25.00
N GLU A 281 2.30 -54.61 24.87
CA GLU A 281 2.41 -53.93 23.58
C GLU A 281 3.84 -54.04 23.04
N SER A 282 4.00 -54.68 21.88
CA SER A 282 5.30 -54.84 21.21
C SER A 282 6.00 -53.49 21.05
N ARG A 283 7.14 -53.34 21.75
CA ARG A 283 8.04 -52.19 21.57
C ARG A 283 8.81 -52.24 20.26
N LEU A 284 8.73 -53.34 19.51
CA LEU A 284 9.46 -53.55 18.25
C LEU A 284 9.04 -52.54 17.18
N ASN A 285 7.74 -52.20 17.14
CA ASN A 285 7.18 -51.23 16.18
C ASN A 285 7.08 -49.82 16.76
N LYS A 286 7.43 -49.61 18.04
CA LYS A 286 7.47 -48.28 18.64
C LYS A 286 8.77 -47.62 18.21
N VAL A 287 8.66 -46.53 17.44
CA VAL A 287 9.82 -45.75 17.01
C VAL A 287 10.62 -45.32 18.24
N THR A 288 11.90 -45.69 18.30
CA THR A 288 12.76 -45.35 19.43
C THR A 288 12.92 -43.83 19.55
N LYS A 289 13.13 -43.31 20.78
CA LYS A 289 13.35 -41.86 20.99
C LYS A 289 14.49 -41.31 20.13
N ALA A 290 15.52 -42.11 19.88
CA ALA A 290 16.63 -41.75 18.99
C ALA A 290 16.19 -41.63 17.53
N ALA A 291 15.36 -42.54 17.03
CA ALA A 291 14.80 -42.47 15.68
C ALA A 291 13.77 -41.33 15.53
N GLN A 292 12.96 -41.07 16.56
CA GLN A 292 12.08 -39.89 16.63
C GLN A 292 12.88 -38.58 16.57
N GLY A 293 14.07 -38.52 17.21
CA GLY A 293 14.97 -37.38 17.13
C GLY A 293 15.55 -37.15 15.72
N LYS A 294 15.86 -38.23 14.98
CA LYS A 294 16.36 -38.14 13.59
C LYS A 294 15.26 -37.76 12.59
N ASN A 295 14.04 -38.25 12.80
CA ASN A 295 12.88 -37.96 11.95
C ASN A 295 12.10 -36.70 12.39
N ARG A 296 12.54 -36.01 13.44
CA ARG A 296 11.99 -34.70 13.78
C ARG A 296 12.37 -33.73 12.66
N GLU A 297 11.40 -33.01 12.12
CA GLU A 297 11.69 -31.84 11.30
C GLU A 297 12.70 -30.97 12.07
N LYS A 298 13.73 -30.49 11.35
CA LYS A 298 14.96 -29.93 11.92
C LYS A 298 14.74 -28.76 12.90
N PHE A 299 13.52 -28.27 13.03
CA PHE A 299 13.16 -27.18 13.91
C PHE A 299 11.67 -27.22 14.28
N LYS A 300 11.34 -27.19 15.57
CA LYS A 300 9.99 -26.85 16.06
C LYS A 300 10.07 -25.59 16.92
N GLU A 301 9.57 -24.48 16.39
CA GLU A 301 9.53 -23.17 17.06
C GLU A 301 8.74 -23.28 18.38
N GLY A 302 9.34 -22.82 19.49
CA GLY A 302 8.81 -22.92 20.86
C GLY A 302 9.41 -24.03 21.75
N VAL A 303 9.86 -25.15 21.20
CA VAL A 303 10.50 -26.25 21.98
C VAL A 303 12.02 -26.18 21.94
N ASP A 304 12.58 -25.84 20.78
CA ASP A 304 14.03 -25.83 20.56
C ASP A 304 14.70 -24.47 20.76
N ASP A 305 13.92 -23.41 21.00
CA ASP A 305 14.43 -22.05 21.24
C ASP A 305 15.21 -21.89 22.56
N ARG A 306 15.22 -22.93 23.41
CA ARG A 306 15.81 -22.90 24.76
C ARG A 306 17.05 -23.78 24.93
N LYS A 307 17.53 -24.47 23.90
CA LYS A 307 18.77 -25.26 24.02
C LYS A 307 19.99 -24.37 23.83
N ASP A 308 20.78 -24.24 24.90
CA ASP A 308 22.03 -23.47 24.94
C ASP A 308 23.00 -23.85 23.83
N ALA A 309 23.61 -22.82 23.24
CA ALA A 309 24.53 -22.91 22.10
C ALA A 309 25.83 -23.69 22.37
N MET A 310 26.03 -24.19 23.60
CA MET A 310 27.26 -24.86 24.05
C MET A 310 27.19 -26.39 24.06
N THR A 311 26.07 -27.01 23.65
CA THR A 311 26.01 -28.46 23.39
C THR A 311 26.07 -28.77 21.90
N PHE A 312 26.77 -29.86 21.57
CA PHE A 312 27.13 -30.36 20.23
C PHE A 312 25.88 -30.53 19.34
N GLY A 313 25.43 -29.43 18.71
CA GLY A 313 24.20 -29.38 17.90
C GLY A 313 23.37 -28.10 18.01
N GLY A 314 23.74 -27.13 18.86
CA GLY A 314 23.11 -25.81 18.93
C GLY A 314 23.50 -24.89 17.76
N GLN A 315 22.55 -24.08 17.29
CA GLN A 315 22.77 -23.12 16.20
C GLN A 315 23.64 -21.96 16.68
N LEU A 316 24.86 -21.82 16.14
CA LEU A 316 25.65 -20.60 16.31
C LEU A 316 24.90 -19.44 15.64
N ARG A 317 24.39 -18.49 16.44
CA ARG A 317 23.83 -17.23 15.93
C ARG A 317 24.96 -16.30 15.50
N GLY A 318 25.56 -16.58 14.35
CA GLY A 318 26.59 -15.76 13.72
C GLY A 318 26.98 -16.30 12.34
N PRO A 319 27.65 -15.50 11.48
CA PRO A 319 28.13 -15.97 10.19
C PRO A 319 29.12 -17.13 10.41
N THR A 320 28.79 -18.29 9.85
CA THR A 320 29.60 -19.50 9.91
C THR A 320 30.84 -19.33 9.04
N VAL A 321 31.92 -18.80 9.63
CA VAL A 321 33.25 -18.98 9.04
C VAL A 321 33.56 -20.47 9.21
N ARG A 322 33.51 -21.24 8.12
CA ARG A 322 34.02 -22.62 8.13
C ARG A 322 35.47 -22.54 8.62
N ALA A 323 35.80 -23.27 9.68
CA ALA A 323 37.17 -23.38 10.14
C ALA A 323 38.01 -23.92 8.96
N GLN A 324 38.86 -23.07 8.39
CA GLN A 324 39.82 -23.50 7.39
C GLN A 324 40.88 -24.35 8.10
N PRO A 325 41.09 -25.62 7.66
CA PRO A 325 42.17 -26.42 8.18
C PRO A 325 43.51 -25.71 7.97
N ALA A 326 44.43 -25.82 8.93
CA ALA A 326 45.71 -25.10 8.91
C ALA A 326 46.52 -25.31 7.62
N TRP A 327 46.39 -26.49 6.98
CA TRP A 327 47.05 -26.83 5.72
C TRP A 327 46.49 -26.12 4.48
N ARG A 328 45.41 -25.33 4.61
CA ARG A 328 44.83 -24.49 3.53
C ARG A 328 45.03 -22.99 3.75
N LYS A 329 45.72 -22.58 4.81
CA LYS A 329 46.13 -21.18 4.98
C LYS A 329 47.40 -20.94 4.14
N GLY A 330 47.29 -20.17 3.06
CA GLY A 330 48.45 -19.71 2.29
C GLY A 330 48.54 -20.18 0.84
N LEU A 331 47.43 -20.60 0.22
CA LEU A 331 47.29 -20.74 -1.23
C LEU A 331 46.46 -19.58 -1.79
#